data_AF-A0A2K6UQ44-F1
#
_entry.id   AF-A0A2K6UQ44-F1
#
_cell.length_a   1.000
_cell.length_b   1.000
_cell.length_c   1.000
_cell.angle_alpha   90.00
_cell.angle_beta   90.00
_cell.angle_gamma   90.00
#
_symmetry.space_group_name_H-M   'P 1'
#
loop_
_entity.id
_entity.type
_entity.pdbx_description
1 polymer ?
#
loop_
_entity_poly.entity_id
_entity_poly.type
_entity_poly.pdbx_seq_one_letter_code
_entity_poly.pdbx_strand_id
1 'polypeptide(L)'
;DPGAQQGISSEGDADPDGGLDLEEFSHYLQEREQRLLLMFHSLDRNQDGHIDVSEIQQSFRALGISISLEQAEKILHSMDRDGTMTIDWQEWRDHFLLHSLENVEDVLYFWKHSTVLDIGECLTVPDEFSKQEKLTGMWWKQLVAGAVAGAVSRTGTAPLDRLKVFMQVHASKTNRLNILGGLRSMVLEGGVRSLWRGNGINVLKIAPESAIKFMAYEQIKWAILGQQETLHVQERFVAGSLAGATAQTIIYPMEVLKTRLTLRRTGQYKGLLDCARRILEREGPRAFYRGYLPNVLGIIPYAGIDLAVYETLKNWWLQQYSHDSADPGILVLLACGTISSTCGQIASYPLALVRTRMQAQASIEGGPQLSMLALLRHILSQEGMRGLYRGIAPNFMKVIPAVSISYVVYENMKQALGVTSR
;
A
#
# COMPACT_ATOMS: atom_id res chain seq x y z
N ASP A 1 -11.36 1.26 -20.50
CA ASP A 1 -10.04 1.26 -19.84
C ASP A 1 -9.03 1.90 -20.78
N PRO A 2 -8.43 3.06 -20.47
CA PRO A 2 -7.51 3.75 -21.37
C PRO A 2 -6.18 3.00 -21.57
N GLY A 3 -5.82 2.07 -20.68
CA GLY A 3 -4.66 1.17 -20.86
C GLY A 3 -4.89 0.09 -21.92
N ALA A 4 -6.10 -0.48 -21.98
CA ALA A 4 -6.47 -1.44 -23.02
C ALA A 4 -6.43 -0.79 -24.41
N GLN A 5 -6.84 0.47 -24.53
CA GLN A 5 -6.78 1.22 -25.79
C GLN A 5 -5.34 1.48 -26.29
N GLN A 6 -4.37 1.68 -25.39
CA GLN A 6 -2.97 1.91 -25.76
C GLN A 6 -2.23 0.65 -26.19
N GLY A 7 -2.58 -0.52 -25.64
CA GLY A 7 -2.01 -1.81 -26.08
C GLY A 7 -2.52 -2.21 -27.46
N ILE A 8 -3.84 -2.11 -27.66
CA ILE A 8 -4.53 -2.43 -28.92
C ILE A 8 -3.95 -1.62 -30.08
N SER A 9 -3.71 -0.30 -29.90
CA SER A 9 -3.21 0.59 -30.95
C SER A 9 -1.76 0.33 -31.40
N SER A 10 -0.98 -0.49 -30.71
CA SER A 10 0.44 -0.73 -31.05
C SER A 10 0.71 -2.10 -31.67
N GLU A 11 -0.20 -3.06 -31.49
CA GLU A 11 -0.04 -4.44 -31.99
C GLU A 11 -0.83 -4.71 -33.28
N GLY A 12 -1.91 -3.98 -33.54
CA GLY A 12 -2.71 -4.13 -34.77
C GLY A 12 -2.42 -3.11 -35.87
N ASP A 13 -1.60 -2.09 -35.59
CA ASP A 13 -1.20 -1.01 -36.52
C ASP A 13 -0.19 -1.58 -37.54
N ALA A 14 -0.66 -1.98 -38.72
CA ALA A 14 0.15 -2.61 -39.75
C ALA A 14 0.82 -1.57 -40.66
N ASP A 15 0.23 -0.39 -40.77
CA ASP A 15 0.92 0.80 -41.23
C ASP A 15 1.30 1.72 -40.05
N PRO A 16 2.42 2.47 -40.11
CA PRO A 16 2.85 3.31 -39.00
C PRO A 16 2.14 4.67 -39.03
N ASP A 17 0.82 4.70 -39.15
CA ASP A 17 0.01 5.93 -39.17
C ASP A 17 -0.45 6.37 -37.77
N GLY A 18 -0.34 5.47 -36.78
CA GLY A 18 -0.62 5.73 -35.38
C GLY A 18 -2.09 5.59 -35.00
N GLY A 19 -2.92 4.93 -35.82
CA GLY A 19 -4.31 4.64 -35.52
C GLY A 19 -4.88 3.44 -36.26
N LEU A 20 -5.43 2.48 -35.52
CA LEU A 20 -6.09 1.30 -36.09
C LEU A 20 -7.25 1.65 -37.03
N ASP A 21 -7.14 1.23 -38.28
CA ASP A 21 -8.27 1.20 -39.18
C ASP A 21 -9.23 0.02 -38.85
N LEU A 22 -10.42 0.01 -39.47
CA LEU A 22 -11.42 -1.04 -39.20
C LEU A 22 -10.94 -2.43 -39.66
N GLU A 23 -10.09 -2.49 -40.68
CA GLU A 23 -9.61 -3.72 -41.30
C GLU A 23 -8.50 -4.35 -40.44
N GLU A 24 -7.55 -3.53 -39.98
CA GLU A 24 -6.52 -3.83 -38.99
C GLU A 24 -7.10 -4.24 -37.64
N PHE A 25 -8.10 -3.51 -37.14
CA PHE A 25 -8.81 -3.89 -35.92
C PHE A 25 -9.51 -5.23 -36.06
N SER A 26 -10.10 -5.51 -37.22
CA SER A 26 -10.74 -6.80 -37.51
C SER A 26 -9.70 -7.93 -37.60
N HIS A 27 -8.55 -7.69 -38.22
CA HIS A 27 -7.46 -8.64 -38.33
C HIS A 27 -6.82 -8.93 -36.97
N TYR A 28 -6.58 -7.90 -36.16
CA TYR A 28 -6.10 -8.01 -34.79
C TYR A 28 -7.04 -8.87 -33.93
N LEU A 29 -8.36 -8.62 -34.01
CA LEU A 29 -9.34 -9.42 -33.28
C LEU A 29 -9.34 -10.89 -33.73
N GLN A 30 -9.23 -11.15 -35.04
CA GLN A 30 -9.18 -12.52 -35.57
C GLN A 30 -7.92 -13.28 -35.14
N GLU A 31 -6.74 -12.67 -35.21
CA GLU A 31 -5.51 -13.28 -34.70
C GLU A 31 -5.59 -13.55 -33.19
N ARG A 32 -6.19 -12.62 -32.46
CA ARG A 32 -6.32 -12.71 -31.01
C ARG A 32 -7.29 -13.81 -30.59
N GLU A 33 -8.42 -13.95 -31.27
CA GLU A 33 -9.33 -15.09 -31.08
C GLU A 33 -8.62 -16.41 -31.37
N GLN A 34 -7.80 -16.50 -32.43
CA GLN A 34 -7.04 -17.73 -32.72
C GLN A 34 -6.05 -18.09 -31.60
N ARG A 35 -5.34 -17.11 -31.04
CA ARG A 35 -4.41 -17.35 -29.92
C ARG A 35 -5.15 -17.75 -28.65
N LEU A 36 -6.27 -17.08 -28.34
CA LEU A 36 -7.11 -17.44 -27.20
C LEU A 36 -7.66 -18.86 -27.33
N LEU A 37 -7.99 -19.30 -28.55
CA LEU A 37 -8.47 -20.66 -28.82
C LEU A 37 -7.37 -21.70 -28.58
N LEU A 38 -6.13 -21.40 -28.99
CA LEU A 38 -4.99 -22.27 -28.70
C LEU A 38 -4.72 -22.38 -27.19
N MET A 39 -4.85 -21.27 -26.45
CA MET A 39 -4.72 -21.29 -24.99
C MET A 39 -5.85 -22.07 -24.33
N PHE A 40 -7.09 -21.91 -24.80
CA PHE A 40 -8.25 -22.67 -24.32
C PHE A 40 -8.03 -24.18 -24.46
N HIS A 41 -7.68 -24.65 -25.66
CA HIS A 41 -7.40 -26.07 -25.91
C HIS A 41 -6.18 -26.63 -25.16
N SER A 42 -5.25 -25.76 -24.74
CA SER A 42 -4.09 -26.20 -23.95
C SER A 42 -4.44 -26.43 -22.47
N LEU A 43 -5.50 -25.77 -21.99
CA LEU A 43 -6.01 -25.88 -20.63
C LEU A 43 -7.09 -26.96 -20.52
N ASP A 44 -7.95 -27.06 -21.53
CA ASP A 44 -8.90 -28.16 -21.74
C ASP A 44 -8.15 -29.44 -22.15
N ARG A 45 -7.80 -30.24 -21.14
CA ARG A 45 -6.98 -31.46 -21.31
C ARG A 45 -7.83 -32.65 -21.67
N ASN A 46 -9.06 -32.70 -21.18
CA ASN A 46 -9.98 -33.79 -21.44
C ASN A 46 -10.70 -33.63 -22.80
N GLN A 47 -10.55 -32.47 -23.46
CA GLN A 47 -11.11 -32.10 -24.77
C GLN A 47 -12.64 -32.14 -24.79
N ASP A 48 -13.28 -31.82 -23.67
CA ASP A 48 -14.73 -31.76 -23.56
C ASP A 48 -15.30 -30.38 -23.95
N GLY A 49 -14.43 -29.41 -24.25
CA GLY A 49 -14.80 -28.05 -24.63
C GLY A 49 -15.14 -27.15 -23.44
N HIS A 50 -14.82 -27.58 -22.22
CA HIS A 50 -15.11 -26.89 -20.97
C HIS A 50 -13.94 -26.97 -19.99
N ILE A 51 -13.43 -25.81 -19.53
CA ILE A 51 -12.36 -25.81 -18.52
C ILE A 51 -12.95 -26.00 -17.13
N ASP A 52 -12.59 -27.08 -16.46
CA ASP A 52 -13.06 -27.40 -15.11
C ASP A 52 -12.05 -27.04 -13.99
N VAL A 53 -12.51 -27.14 -12.73
CA VAL A 53 -11.67 -26.87 -11.54
C VAL A 53 -10.42 -27.76 -11.52
N SER A 54 -10.53 -29.01 -11.95
CA SER A 54 -9.44 -29.98 -11.96
C SER A 54 -8.37 -29.58 -12.97
N GLU A 55 -8.77 -29.10 -14.15
CA GLU A 55 -7.88 -28.64 -15.21
C GLU A 55 -7.16 -27.36 -14.84
N ILE A 56 -7.83 -26.42 -14.17
CA ILE A 56 -7.20 -25.24 -13.58
C ILE A 56 -6.12 -25.69 -12.58
N GLN A 57 -6.46 -26.56 -11.62
CA GLN A 57 -5.49 -27.07 -10.64
C GLN A 57 -4.30 -27.76 -11.29
N GLN A 58 -4.55 -28.58 -12.30
CA GLN A 58 -3.51 -29.31 -13.00
C GLN A 58 -2.60 -28.40 -13.84
N SER A 59 -3.13 -27.31 -14.37
CA SER A 59 -2.39 -26.30 -15.13
C SER A 59 -1.44 -25.51 -14.23
N PHE A 60 -1.89 -25.11 -13.03
CA PHE A 60 -1.01 -24.55 -12.01
C PHE A 60 0.07 -25.55 -11.55
N ARG A 61 -0.30 -26.83 -11.34
CA ARG A 61 0.67 -27.87 -10.96
C ARG A 61 1.75 -28.10 -12.02
N ALA A 62 1.41 -27.99 -13.31
CA ALA A 62 2.38 -28.11 -14.40
C ALA A 62 3.45 -27.01 -14.36
N LEU A 63 3.12 -25.83 -13.79
CA LEU A 63 4.07 -24.74 -13.54
C LEU A 63 4.76 -24.82 -12.17
N GLY A 64 4.55 -25.90 -11.41
CA GLY A 64 5.09 -26.06 -10.06
C GLY A 64 4.41 -25.16 -9.02
N ILE A 65 3.15 -24.78 -9.25
CA ILE A 65 2.34 -23.99 -8.32
C ILE A 65 1.18 -24.86 -7.84
N SER A 66 1.06 -25.05 -6.53
CA SER A 66 -0.08 -25.75 -5.92
C SER A 66 -1.14 -24.73 -5.46
N ILE A 67 -2.36 -24.86 -5.97
CA ILE A 67 -3.52 -24.07 -5.54
C ILE A 67 -4.57 -24.99 -4.88
N SER A 68 -5.31 -24.47 -3.89
CA SER A 68 -6.38 -25.22 -3.22
C SER A 68 -7.62 -25.36 -4.13
N LEU A 69 -8.53 -26.27 -3.77
CA LEU A 69 -9.81 -26.44 -4.48
C LEU A 69 -10.60 -25.13 -4.46
N GLU A 70 -10.72 -24.50 -3.29
CA GLU A 70 -11.42 -23.22 -3.12
C GLU A 70 -10.80 -22.08 -3.95
N GLN A 71 -9.48 -22.09 -4.16
CA GLN A 71 -8.81 -21.10 -5.01
C GLN A 71 -9.08 -21.36 -6.49
N ALA A 72 -9.07 -22.62 -6.91
CA ALA A 72 -9.41 -23.00 -8.29
C ALA A 72 -10.89 -22.73 -8.60
N GLU A 73 -11.79 -22.99 -7.66
CA GLU A 73 -13.21 -22.62 -7.75
C GLU A 73 -13.40 -21.11 -7.85
N LYS A 74 -12.64 -20.30 -7.11
CA LYS A 74 -12.67 -18.83 -7.23
C LYS A 74 -12.22 -18.32 -8.60
N ILE A 75 -11.20 -18.95 -9.19
CA ILE A 75 -10.75 -18.65 -10.55
C ILE A 75 -11.84 -19.04 -11.54
N LEU A 76 -12.43 -20.22 -11.38
CA LEU A 76 -13.50 -20.69 -12.26
C LEU A 76 -14.71 -19.74 -12.21
N HIS A 77 -15.16 -19.43 -11.00
CA HIS A 77 -16.24 -18.47 -10.76
C HIS A 77 -15.95 -17.05 -11.25
N SER A 78 -14.67 -16.67 -11.46
CA SER A 78 -14.37 -15.35 -12.01
C SER A 78 -14.70 -15.23 -13.50
N MET A 79 -14.89 -16.36 -14.19
CA MET A 79 -15.10 -16.43 -15.64
C MET A 79 -16.43 -17.05 -16.03
N ASP A 80 -16.90 -18.03 -15.25
CA ASP A 80 -18.21 -18.68 -15.38
C ASP A 80 -19.34 -17.65 -15.15
N ARG A 81 -20.03 -17.27 -16.22
CA ARG A 81 -21.13 -16.30 -16.24
C ARG A 81 -22.49 -16.97 -16.14
N ASP A 82 -22.61 -18.19 -16.63
CA ASP A 82 -23.87 -18.92 -16.66
C ASP A 82 -24.09 -19.82 -15.43
N GLY A 83 -23.09 -19.96 -14.57
CA GLY A 83 -23.14 -20.67 -13.30
C GLY A 83 -23.01 -22.19 -13.46
N THR A 84 -22.41 -22.64 -14.57
CA THR A 84 -22.27 -24.07 -14.90
C THR A 84 -21.15 -24.78 -14.14
N MET A 85 -20.33 -24.05 -13.39
CA MET A 85 -19.11 -24.55 -12.74
C MET A 85 -18.07 -25.10 -13.73
N THR A 86 -18.15 -24.64 -14.98
CA THR A 86 -17.15 -24.84 -16.03
C THR A 86 -16.96 -23.53 -16.80
N ILE A 87 -15.91 -23.41 -17.59
CA ILE A 87 -15.69 -22.24 -18.46
C ILE A 87 -15.76 -22.70 -19.90
N ASP A 88 -16.72 -22.19 -20.66
CA ASP A 88 -16.83 -22.47 -22.09
C ASP A 88 -15.96 -21.52 -22.95
N TRP A 89 -15.89 -21.80 -24.26
CA TRP A 89 -15.13 -20.96 -25.19
C TRP A 89 -15.60 -19.50 -25.23
N GLN A 90 -16.90 -19.26 -25.10
CA GLN A 90 -17.47 -17.91 -25.20
C GLN A 90 -17.11 -17.08 -23.97
N GLU A 91 -17.21 -17.67 -22.79
CA GLU A 91 -16.82 -17.09 -21.51
C GLU A 91 -15.31 -16.82 -21.47
N TRP A 92 -14.50 -17.79 -21.90
CA TRP A 92 -13.05 -17.66 -22.02
C TRP A 92 -12.64 -16.51 -22.94
N ARG A 93 -13.21 -16.49 -24.16
CA ARG A 93 -12.92 -15.46 -25.15
C ARG A 93 -13.31 -14.10 -24.60
N ASP A 94 -14.54 -13.94 -24.14
CA ASP A 94 -15.06 -12.64 -23.70
C ASP A 94 -14.30 -12.10 -22.48
N HIS A 95 -13.82 -12.98 -21.60
CA HIS A 95 -13.02 -12.59 -20.45
C HIS A 95 -11.62 -12.08 -20.84
N PHE A 96 -10.98 -12.67 -21.84
CA PHE A 96 -9.60 -12.36 -22.21
C PHE A 96 -9.39 -11.54 -23.48
N LEU A 97 -10.45 -11.29 -24.26
CA LEU A 97 -10.36 -10.61 -25.56
C LEU A 97 -9.62 -9.26 -25.49
N LEU A 98 -9.82 -8.51 -24.39
CA LEU A 98 -9.26 -7.17 -24.19
C LEU A 98 -8.03 -7.14 -23.27
N HIS A 99 -7.58 -8.29 -22.75
CA HIS A 99 -6.40 -8.39 -21.90
C HIS A 99 -5.16 -8.69 -22.75
N SER A 100 -3.99 -8.10 -22.48
CA SER A 100 -2.74 -8.34 -23.21
C SER A 100 -2.05 -9.66 -22.79
N LEU A 101 -2.69 -10.80 -23.05
CA LEU A 101 -2.14 -12.13 -22.78
C LEU A 101 -1.54 -12.73 -24.07
N GLU A 102 -0.29 -13.20 -24.00
CA GLU A 102 0.41 -13.81 -25.13
C GLU A 102 0.39 -15.35 -25.03
N ASN A 103 0.49 -15.90 -23.81
CA ASN A 103 0.60 -17.33 -23.56
C ASN A 103 -0.23 -17.81 -22.36
N VAL A 104 -0.35 -19.13 -22.23
CA VAL A 104 -1.04 -19.80 -21.10
C VAL A 104 -0.40 -19.46 -19.76
N GLU A 105 0.94 -19.28 -19.74
CA GLU A 105 1.65 -18.82 -18.54
C GLU A 105 1.13 -17.45 -18.09
N ASP A 106 0.90 -16.52 -19.01
CA ASP A 106 0.38 -15.19 -18.70
C ASP A 106 -1.03 -15.25 -18.12
N VAL A 107 -1.88 -16.18 -18.60
CA VAL A 107 -3.21 -16.41 -18.03
C VAL A 107 -3.10 -16.89 -16.58
N LEU A 108 -2.23 -17.86 -16.32
CA LEU A 108 -2.00 -18.41 -14.99
C LEU A 108 -1.38 -17.37 -14.04
N TYR A 109 -0.52 -16.49 -14.57
CA TYR A 109 0.01 -15.33 -13.84
C TYR A 109 -1.05 -14.27 -13.57
N PHE A 110 -1.92 -13.98 -14.53
CA PHE A 110 -3.03 -13.04 -14.38
C PHE A 110 -3.95 -13.49 -13.23
N TRP A 111 -4.38 -14.75 -13.23
CA TRP A 111 -5.20 -15.34 -12.16
C TRP A 111 -4.53 -15.33 -10.78
N LYS A 112 -3.21 -15.47 -10.74
CA LYS A 112 -2.45 -15.39 -9.49
C LYS A 112 -2.42 -13.97 -8.92
N HIS A 113 -2.37 -12.93 -9.75
CA HIS A 113 -2.26 -11.55 -9.29
C HIS A 113 -3.64 -10.91 -9.02
N SER A 114 -4.67 -11.25 -9.80
CA SER A 114 -6.03 -10.75 -9.59
C SER A 114 -6.63 -11.22 -8.26
N THR A 115 -6.23 -12.38 -7.75
CA THR A 115 -6.69 -12.93 -6.48
C THR A 115 -5.98 -12.36 -5.23
N VAL A 116 -4.95 -11.52 -5.38
CA VAL A 116 -4.04 -11.13 -4.28
C VAL A 116 -3.95 -9.61 -4.03
N LEU A 117 -4.68 -8.77 -4.77
CA LEU A 117 -4.64 -7.31 -4.59
C LEU A 117 -5.47 -6.86 -3.36
N ASP A 118 -4.83 -6.83 -2.19
CA ASP A 118 -5.35 -6.15 -1.00
C ASP A 118 -4.54 -4.86 -0.73
N ILE A 119 -5.17 -3.72 -1.06
CA ILE A 119 -4.62 -2.37 -0.98
C ILE A 119 -5.20 -1.68 0.27
N GLY A 120 -4.33 -1.40 1.24
CA GLY A 120 -4.65 -0.54 2.39
C GLY A 120 -3.44 -0.27 3.26
N GLU A 121 -2.88 0.95 3.12
CA GLU A 121 -2.01 1.74 4.02
C GLU A 121 -0.93 1.14 4.95
N CYS A 122 -0.72 -0.16 4.98
CA CYS A 122 0.57 -0.75 5.30
C CYS A 122 1.22 -0.94 3.94
N LEU A 123 2.37 -0.31 3.68
CA LEU A 123 3.25 -0.69 2.58
C LEU A 123 3.24 -2.21 2.52
N THR A 124 2.57 -2.77 1.51
CA THR A 124 2.55 -4.19 1.24
C THR A 124 4.00 -4.61 1.29
N VAL A 125 4.30 -5.69 2.02
CA VAL A 125 5.55 -6.39 1.71
C VAL A 125 5.48 -6.55 0.19
N PRO A 126 6.46 -6.06 -0.59
CA PRO A 126 6.40 -6.19 -2.03
C PRO A 126 6.03 -7.62 -2.35
N ASP A 127 5.12 -7.82 -3.31
CA ASP A 127 4.85 -9.15 -3.82
C ASP A 127 6.18 -9.87 -3.98
N GLU A 128 6.18 -11.12 -3.55
CA GLU A 128 7.38 -11.95 -3.60
C GLU A 128 7.87 -11.94 -5.04
N PHE A 129 8.93 -11.15 -5.32
CA PHE A 129 9.40 -10.93 -6.69
C PHE A 129 9.48 -12.27 -7.37
N SER A 130 8.78 -12.40 -8.49
CA SER A 130 8.62 -13.68 -9.16
C SER A 130 10.00 -14.24 -9.47
N LYS A 131 10.12 -15.58 -9.58
CA LYS A 131 11.41 -16.19 -9.97
C LYS A 131 11.93 -15.57 -11.29
N GLN A 132 11.03 -15.24 -12.22
CA GLN A 132 11.36 -14.50 -13.45
C GLN A 132 11.82 -13.06 -13.18
N GLU A 133 11.19 -12.28 -12.29
CA GLU A 133 11.63 -10.91 -11.95
C GLU A 133 13.00 -10.87 -11.27
N LYS A 134 13.31 -11.90 -10.47
CA LYS A 134 14.64 -12.10 -9.86
C LYS A 134 15.69 -12.46 -10.92
N LEU A 135 15.34 -13.32 -11.89
CA LEU A 135 16.23 -13.77 -12.96
C LEU A 135 16.49 -12.69 -14.03
N THR A 136 15.46 -11.91 -14.39
CA THR A 136 15.52 -10.82 -15.39
C THR A 136 16.17 -9.55 -14.83
N GLY A 137 16.36 -9.47 -13.51
CA GLY A 137 16.88 -8.26 -12.86
C GLY A 137 15.87 -7.10 -12.85
N MET A 138 14.59 -7.32 -13.08
CA MET A 138 13.56 -6.27 -13.03
C MET A 138 13.25 -5.80 -11.61
N TRP A 139 13.50 -6.65 -10.60
CA TRP A 139 13.22 -6.39 -9.19
C TRP A 139 13.84 -5.08 -8.67
N TRP A 140 15.11 -4.79 -9.00
CA TRP A 140 15.78 -3.57 -8.51
C TRP A 140 15.21 -2.32 -9.17
N LYS A 141 14.75 -2.42 -10.43
CA LYS A 141 14.12 -1.30 -11.14
C LYS A 141 12.77 -0.94 -10.52
N GLN A 142 11.95 -1.95 -10.21
CA GLN A 142 10.69 -1.74 -9.48
C GLN A 142 10.92 -1.16 -8.08
N LEU A 143 11.93 -1.64 -7.35
CA LEU A 143 12.31 -1.06 -6.06
C LEU A 143 12.75 0.40 -6.17
N VAL A 144 13.56 0.75 -7.16
CA VAL A 144 14.00 2.12 -7.40
C VAL A 144 12.82 3.00 -7.79
N ALA A 145 11.95 2.55 -8.68
CA ALA A 145 10.73 3.27 -9.06
C ALA A 145 9.84 3.54 -7.83
N GLY A 146 9.61 2.53 -6.99
CA GLY A 146 8.85 2.66 -5.75
C GLY A 146 9.50 3.60 -4.74
N ALA A 147 10.82 3.54 -4.58
CA ALA A 147 11.56 4.42 -3.69
C ALA A 147 11.51 5.89 -4.13
N VAL A 148 11.68 6.15 -5.44
CA VAL A 148 11.60 7.50 -6.02
C VAL A 148 10.17 8.04 -5.91
N ALA A 149 9.17 7.24 -6.27
CA ALA A 149 7.75 7.59 -6.12
C ALA A 149 7.40 7.96 -4.67
N GLY A 150 7.81 7.13 -3.71
CA GLY A 150 7.62 7.40 -2.29
C GLY A 150 8.35 8.67 -1.81
N ALA A 151 9.56 8.93 -2.30
CA ALA A 151 10.33 10.12 -1.94
C ALA A 151 9.71 11.42 -2.49
N VAL A 152 9.27 11.42 -3.75
CA VAL A 152 8.63 12.57 -4.39
C VAL A 152 7.27 12.84 -3.74
N SER A 153 6.45 11.81 -3.52
CA SER A 153 5.16 11.92 -2.85
C SER A 153 5.28 12.49 -1.43
N ARG A 154 6.21 11.96 -0.61
CA ARG A 154 6.47 12.51 0.74
C ARG A 154 6.96 13.96 0.70
N THR A 155 7.74 14.33 -0.32
CA THR A 155 8.23 15.70 -0.47
C THR A 155 7.12 16.67 -0.91
N GLY A 156 6.23 16.24 -1.80
CA GLY A 156 5.05 17.02 -2.20
C GLY A 156 4.05 17.22 -1.07
N THR A 157 3.90 16.22 -0.20
CA THR A 157 2.97 16.25 0.95
C THR A 157 3.61 16.70 2.26
N ALA A 158 4.91 16.98 2.28
CA ALA A 158 5.66 17.39 3.47
C ALA A 158 5.05 18.60 4.22
N PRO A 159 4.53 19.66 3.56
CA PRO A 159 3.89 20.76 4.27
C PRO A 159 2.67 20.34 5.09
N LEU A 160 1.84 19.43 4.55
CA LEU A 160 0.66 18.89 5.24
C LEU A 160 1.06 17.92 6.36
N ASP A 161 2.08 17.10 6.14
CA ASP A 161 2.67 16.22 7.16
C ASP A 161 3.22 17.02 8.35
N ARG A 162 3.97 18.10 8.10
CA ARG A 162 4.47 18.99 9.15
C ARG A 162 3.31 19.69 9.86
N LEU A 163 2.31 20.17 9.11
CA LEU A 163 1.12 20.82 9.69
C LEU A 163 0.35 19.87 10.61
N LYS A 164 0.16 18.61 10.22
CA LYS A 164 -0.45 17.58 11.07
C LYS A 164 0.26 17.49 12.42
N VAL A 165 1.57 17.25 12.40
CA VAL A 165 2.38 17.08 13.63
C VAL A 165 2.39 18.37 14.45
N PHE A 166 2.48 19.53 13.81
CA PHE A 166 2.43 20.83 14.46
C PHE A 166 1.11 21.05 15.21
N MET A 167 -0.03 20.77 14.56
CA MET A 167 -1.36 20.89 15.16
C MET A 167 -1.61 19.84 16.25
N GLN A 168 -1.06 18.63 16.11
CA GLN A 168 -1.16 17.58 17.12
C GLN A 168 -0.51 17.99 18.46
N VAL A 169 0.53 18.83 18.41
CA VAL A 169 1.32 19.23 19.58
C VAL A 169 0.96 20.63 20.09
N HIS A 170 0.79 21.62 19.22
CA HIS A 170 0.65 23.04 19.62
C HIS A 170 -0.78 23.56 19.64
N ALA A 171 -1.73 22.92 18.93
CA ALA A 171 -3.12 23.33 19.07
C ALA A 171 -3.58 23.01 20.50
N SER A 172 -4.36 23.91 21.11
CA SER A 172 -4.95 23.81 22.46
C SER A 172 -6.39 24.34 22.44
N LYS A 173 -7.17 24.16 23.53
CA LYS A 173 -8.49 24.82 23.64
C LYS A 173 -8.34 26.34 23.60
N THR A 174 -7.25 26.85 24.17
CA THR A 174 -6.86 28.27 24.17
C THR A 174 -6.24 28.73 22.85
N ASN A 175 -5.75 27.79 22.02
CA ASN A 175 -5.10 28.08 20.74
C ASN A 175 -5.77 27.29 19.61
N ARG A 176 -6.89 27.82 19.10
CA ARG A 176 -7.64 27.26 17.96
C ARG A 176 -6.89 27.52 16.65
N LEU A 177 -5.84 26.74 16.40
CA LEU A 177 -5.13 26.74 15.13
C LEU A 177 -6.01 26.06 14.06
N ASN A 178 -6.56 26.86 13.17
CA ASN A 178 -7.08 26.43 11.87
C ASN A 178 -5.92 26.18 10.89
N ILE A 179 -6.18 25.46 9.80
CA ILE A 179 -5.16 25.01 8.82
C ILE A 179 -4.29 26.17 8.32
N LEU A 180 -4.92 27.26 7.84
CA LEU A 180 -4.21 28.46 7.40
C LEU A 180 -3.44 29.14 8.53
N GLY A 181 -4.00 29.16 9.74
CA GLY A 181 -3.33 29.70 10.92
C GLY A 181 -2.05 28.93 11.25
N GLY A 182 -2.11 27.60 11.24
CA GLY A 182 -0.95 26.73 11.46
C GLY A 182 0.14 26.92 10.39
N LEU A 183 -0.24 26.93 9.11
CA LEU A 183 0.70 27.19 8.01
C LEU A 183 1.34 28.58 8.13
N ARG A 184 0.55 29.60 8.42
CA ARG A 184 1.04 30.98 8.63
C ARG A 184 2.02 31.04 9.80
N SER A 185 1.71 30.43 10.94
CA SER A 185 2.62 30.37 12.09
C SER A 185 3.94 29.67 11.75
N MET A 186 3.89 28.58 10.99
CA MET A 186 5.09 27.87 10.53
C MET A 186 5.96 28.74 9.60
N VAL A 187 5.33 29.44 8.65
CA VAL A 187 6.04 30.34 7.72
C VAL A 187 6.61 31.57 8.45
N LEU A 188 5.87 32.15 9.41
CA LEU A 188 6.37 33.28 10.20
C LEU A 188 7.57 32.90 11.08
N GLU A 189 7.61 31.68 11.60
CA GLU A 189 8.69 31.22 12.50
C GLU A 189 10.00 30.88 11.75
N GLY A 190 9.92 30.38 10.51
CA GLY A 190 11.09 29.83 9.82
C GLY A 190 11.14 30.05 8.32
N GLY A 191 10.28 30.92 7.78
CA GLY A 191 10.12 31.14 6.35
C GLY A 191 9.43 29.99 5.62
N VAL A 192 9.29 30.11 4.31
CA VAL A 192 8.63 29.12 3.44
C VAL A 192 9.35 27.77 3.46
N ARG A 193 10.69 27.77 3.47
CA ARG A 193 11.50 26.53 3.57
C ARG A 193 11.25 25.74 4.85
N SER A 194 10.72 26.38 5.89
CA SER A 194 10.39 25.67 7.12
C SER A 194 9.34 24.58 6.90
N LEU A 195 8.42 24.75 5.93
CA LEU A 195 7.33 23.79 5.67
C LEU A 195 7.86 22.35 5.44
N TRP A 196 9.09 22.20 4.94
CA TRP A 196 9.76 20.91 4.70
C TRP A 196 10.68 20.44 5.83
N ARG A 197 10.64 21.06 7.02
CA ARG A 197 11.42 20.57 8.18
C ARG A 197 11.02 19.16 8.54
N GLY A 198 12.01 18.28 8.68
CA GLY A 198 11.80 16.86 8.93
C GLY A 198 11.63 16.02 7.65
N ASN A 199 11.46 16.63 6.46
CA ASN A 199 11.28 15.87 5.22
C ASN A 199 12.50 14.99 4.89
N GLY A 200 13.72 15.48 5.11
CA GLY A 200 14.95 14.72 4.82
C GLY A 200 15.01 13.37 5.55
N ILE A 201 14.68 13.33 6.85
CA ILE A 201 14.61 12.07 7.59
C ILE A 201 13.38 11.24 7.17
N ASN A 202 12.26 11.88 6.81
CA ASN A 202 11.07 11.21 6.31
C ASN A 202 11.31 10.45 4.99
N VAL A 203 12.18 10.97 4.12
CA VAL A 203 12.64 10.30 2.90
C VAL A 203 13.72 9.27 3.22
N LEU A 204 14.74 9.64 4.02
CA LEU A 204 15.85 8.75 4.38
C LEU A 204 15.38 7.45 5.03
N LYS A 205 14.33 7.50 5.86
CA LYS A 205 13.81 6.30 6.55
C LYS A 205 13.13 5.29 5.63
N ILE A 206 12.72 5.66 4.41
CA ILE A 206 11.99 4.76 3.48
C ILE A 206 12.78 3.47 3.27
N ALA A 207 14.01 3.60 2.77
CA ALA A 207 14.79 2.45 2.37
C ALA A 207 15.16 1.52 3.55
N PRO A 208 15.65 2.02 4.71
CA PRO A 208 15.88 1.17 5.88
C PRO A 208 14.62 0.51 6.41
N GLU A 209 13.49 1.24 6.48
CA GLU A 209 12.20 0.72 6.95
C GLU A 209 11.74 -0.46 6.07
N SER A 210 11.78 -0.30 4.75
CA SER A 210 11.43 -1.35 3.80
C SER A 210 12.39 -2.53 3.84
N ALA A 211 13.71 -2.29 3.92
CA ALA A 211 14.72 -3.35 3.95
C ALA A 211 14.60 -4.22 5.20
N ILE A 212 14.43 -3.61 6.38
CA ILE A 212 14.27 -4.34 7.64
C ILE A 212 12.96 -5.13 7.63
N LYS A 213 11.86 -4.53 7.13
CA LYS A 213 10.57 -5.22 7.01
C LYS A 213 10.66 -6.44 6.12
N PHE A 214 11.29 -6.32 4.95
CA PHE A 214 11.48 -7.43 4.02
C PHE A 214 12.35 -8.53 4.64
N MET A 215 13.49 -8.17 5.23
CA MET A 215 14.37 -9.13 5.91
C MET A 215 13.66 -9.86 7.06
N ALA A 216 12.90 -9.13 7.88
CA ALA A 216 12.13 -9.73 8.97
C ALA A 216 11.04 -10.67 8.43
N TYR A 217 10.34 -10.27 7.38
CA TYR A 217 9.33 -11.09 6.73
C TYR A 217 9.91 -12.40 6.22
N GLU A 218 11.02 -12.36 5.49
CA GLU A 218 11.69 -13.55 5.00
C GLU A 218 12.10 -14.47 6.15
N GLN A 219 12.74 -13.97 7.21
CA GLN A 219 13.14 -14.81 8.34
C GLN A 219 11.95 -15.46 9.06
N ILE A 220 10.88 -14.69 9.29
CA ILE A 220 9.67 -15.20 9.95
C ILE A 220 8.96 -16.21 9.04
N LYS A 221 8.88 -15.92 7.74
CA LYS A 221 8.33 -16.83 6.74
C LYS A 221 9.09 -18.15 6.73
N TRP A 222 10.42 -18.13 6.65
CA TRP A 222 11.24 -19.34 6.70
C TRP A 222 11.04 -20.14 7.98
N ALA A 223 10.84 -19.47 9.12
CA ALA A 223 10.54 -20.13 10.38
C ALA A 223 9.15 -20.79 10.41
N ILE A 224 8.16 -20.21 9.72
CA ILE A 224 6.78 -20.74 9.64
C ILE A 224 6.65 -21.82 8.55
N LEU A 225 7.29 -21.63 7.39
CA LEU A 225 7.16 -22.50 6.21
C LEU A 225 7.51 -23.96 6.52
N GLY A 226 8.59 -24.19 7.28
CA GLY A 226 9.06 -25.54 7.59
C GLY A 226 9.23 -26.40 6.33
N GLN A 227 8.36 -27.41 6.16
CA GLN A 227 8.31 -28.31 4.99
C GLN A 227 7.23 -27.96 3.95
N GLN A 228 6.42 -26.91 4.15
CA GLN A 228 5.37 -26.52 3.21
C GLN A 228 5.93 -25.68 2.06
N GLU A 229 5.34 -25.80 0.86
CA GLU A 229 5.75 -25.01 -0.31
C GLU A 229 5.23 -23.56 -0.25
N THR A 230 4.07 -23.32 0.38
CA THR A 230 3.45 -21.98 0.46
C THR A 230 2.74 -21.77 1.80
N LEU A 231 2.73 -20.51 2.28
CA LEU A 231 1.99 -20.11 3.49
C LEU A 231 0.49 -19.98 3.21
N HIS A 232 -0.35 -20.38 4.16
CA HIS A 232 -1.77 -20.01 4.21
C HIS A 232 -1.96 -18.50 4.44
N VAL A 233 -3.15 -17.99 4.10
CA VAL A 233 -3.49 -16.56 4.24
C VAL A 233 -3.27 -16.05 5.68
N GLN A 234 -3.69 -16.83 6.67
CA GLN A 234 -3.52 -16.46 8.09
C GLN A 234 -2.04 -16.44 8.50
N GLU A 235 -1.24 -17.37 8.00
CA GLU A 235 0.20 -17.43 8.28
C GLU A 235 0.94 -16.26 7.63
N ARG A 236 0.56 -15.86 6.40
CA ARG A 236 1.07 -14.65 5.73
C ARG A 236 0.72 -13.40 6.53
N PHE A 237 -0.50 -13.31 7.05
CA PHE A 237 -0.94 -12.20 7.89
C PHE A 237 -0.14 -12.13 9.20
N VAL A 238 0.07 -13.26 9.87
CA VAL A 238 0.89 -13.34 11.09
C VAL A 238 2.35 -12.97 10.79
N ALA A 239 2.93 -13.53 9.72
CA ALA A 239 4.29 -13.23 9.29
C ALA A 239 4.47 -11.73 8.95
N GLY A 240 3.53 -11.16 8.20
CA GLY A 240 3.50 -9.74 7.84
C GLY A 240 3.37 -8.83 9.07
N SER A 241 2.51 -9.20 10.02
CA SER A 241 2.30 -8.45 11.27
C SER A 241 3.53 -8.47 12.17
N LEU A 242 4.15 -9.64 12.36
CA LEU A 242 5.38 -9.79 13.13
C LEU A 242 6.56 -9.09 12.47
N ALA A 243 6.68 -9.16 11.14
CA ALA A 243 7.69 -8.44 10.37
C ALA A 243 7.51 -6.93 10.50
N GLY A 244 6.27 -6.44 10.39
CA GLY A 244 5.90 -5.04 10.61
C GLY A 244 6.26 -4.56 12.02
N ALA A 245 5.91 -5.33 13.07
CA ALA A 245 6.25 -5.01 14.45
C ALA A 245 7.76 -4.98 14.70
N THR A 246 8.50 -5.93 14.11
CA THR A 246 9.96 -6.03 14.22
C THR A 246 10.64 -4.83 13.54
N ALA A 247 10.26 -4.54 12.29
CA ALA A 247 10.74 -3.37 11.57
C ALA A 247 10.42 -2.07 12.30
N GLN A 248 9.19 -1.95 12.82
CA GLN A 248 8.76 -0.79 13.59
C GLN A 248 9.57 -0.59 14.88
N THR A 249 9.98 -1.67 15.54
CA THR A 249 10.84 -1.62 16.74
C THR A 249 12.23 -1.09 16.40
N ILE A 250 12.84 -1.61 15.34
CA ILE A 250 14.20 -1.25 14.93
C ILE A 250 14.24 0.19 14.38
N ILE A 251 13.24 0.60 13.59
CA ILE A 251 13.17 1.95 12.99
C ILE A 251 12.70 3.02 13.98
N TYR A 252 12.19 2.63 15.15
CA TYR A 252 11.54 3.55 16.09
C TYR A 252 12.39 4.77 16.50
N PRO A 253 13.71 4.66 16.73
CA PRO A 253 14.56 5.82 16.98
C PRO A 253 14.50 6.90 15.88
N MET A 254 14.36 6.49 14.61
CA MET A 254 14.20 7.42 13.49
C MET A 254 12.83 8.09 13.49
N GLU A 255 11.77 7.44 13.96
CA GLU A 255 10.45 8.05 14.15
C GLU A 255 10.49 9.17 15.20
N VAL A 256 11.18 8.95 16.32
CA VAL A 256 11.36 10.00 17.34
C VAL A 256 12.15 11.17 16.76
N LEU A 257 13.26 10.91 16.07
CA LEU A 257 14.06 11.96 15.42
C LEU A 257 13.25 12.74 14.38
N LYS A 258 12.38 12.06 13.62
CA LYS A 258 11.47 12.69 12.65
C LYS A 258 10.56 13.68 13.36
N THR A 259 9.86 13.26 14.41
CA THR A 259 8.94 14.14 15.15
C THR A 259 9.69 15.33 15.75
N ARG A 260 10.87 15.12 16.32
CA ARG A 260 11.73 16.17 16.89
C ARG A 260 12.19 17.20 15.86
N LEU A 261 12.67 16.74 14.69
CA LEU A 261 13.13 17.61 13.61
C LEU A 261 11.99 18.35 12.91
N THR A 262 10.80 17.75 12.86
CA THR A 262 9.59 18.35 12.28
C THR A 262 9.09 19.52 13.12
N LEU A 263 9.14 19.38 14.44
CA LEU A 263 8.69 20.36 15.43
C LEU A 263 9.78 21.35 15.87
N ARG A 264 11.01 21.20 15.37
CA ARG A 264 12.13 22.06 15.79
C ARG A 264 11.89 23.53 15.47
N ARG A 265 12.36 24.39 16.37
CA ARG A 265 12.47 25.84 16.13
C ARG A 265 13.71 26.15 15.29
N THR A 266 13.70 27.30 14.61
CA THR A 266 14.83 27.83 13.84
C THR A 266 16.07 27.90 14.75
N GLY A 267 17.16 27.27 14.32
CA GLY A 267 18.43 27.25 15.08
C GLY A 267 18.52 26.22 16.21
N GLN A 268 17.45 25.46 16.53
CA GLN A 268 17.47 24.50 17.65
C GLN A 268 18.43 23.31 17.41
N TYR A 269 18.54 22.84 16.16
CA TYR A 269 19.43 21.75 15.76
C TYR A 269 20.15 22.12 14.47
N LYS A 270 21.45 21.83 14.40
CA LYS A 270 22.27 22.01 13.18
C LYS A 270 21.94 20.96 12.11
N GLY A 271 21.50 19.77 12.53
CA GLY A 271 21.13 18.67 11.62
C GLY A 271 20.62 17.43 12.37
N LEU A 272 20.51 16.31 11.64
CA LEU A 272 20.05 15.03 12.19
C LEU A 272 20.96 14.50 13.30
N LEU A 273 22.27 14.49 13.06
CA LEU A 273 23.26 13.99 14.02
C LEU A 273 23.33 14.84 15.29
N ASP A 274 23.26 16.17 15.15
CA ASP A 274 23.20 17.09 16.30
C ASP A 274 21.90 16.89 17.10
N CYS A 275 20.78 16.64 16.44
CA CYS A 275 19.52 16.29 17.10
C CYS A 275 19.64 14.97 17.89
N ALA A 276 20.18 13.91 17.27
CA ALA A 276 20.38 12.62 17.94
C ALA A 276 21.34 12.73 19.13
N ARG A 277 22.48 13.42 18.95
CA ARG A 277 23.46 13.64 20.02
C ARG A 277 22.86 14.39 21.20
N ARG A 278 22.13 15.48 20.96
CA ARG A 278 21.49 16.26 22.04
C ARG A 278 20.40 15.49 22.76
N ILE A 279 19.62 14.66 22.05
CA ILE A 279 18.62 13.78 22.70
C ILE A 279 19.34 12.78 23.60
N LEU A 280 20.42 12.15 23.12
CA LEU A 280 21.19 11.19 23.90
C LEU A 280 21.82 11.83 25.14
N GLU A 281 22.42 13.01 25.00
CA GLU A 281 23.08 13.73 26.11
C GLU A 281 22.08 14.30 27.14
N ARG A 282 20.90 14.78 26.72
CA ARG A 282 19.94 15.46 27.62
C ARG A 282 18.85 14.55 28.18
N GLU A 283 18.36 13.61 27.38
CA GLU A 283 17.22 12.75 27.75
C GLU A 283 17.61 11.27 27.95
N GLY A 284 18.80 10.88 27.49
CA GLY A 284 19.29 9.50 27.55
C GLY A 284 18.73 8.59 26.44
N PRO A 285 19.22 7.34 26.36
CA PRO A 285 18.89 6.41 25.28
C PRO A 285 17.41 6.00 25.25
N ARG A 286 16.72 5.99 26.40
CA ARG A 286 15.29 5.66 26.48
C ARG A 286 14.40 6.67 25.76
N ALA A 287 14.89 7.89 25.52
CA ALA A 287 14.14 8.92 24.81
C ALA A 287 13.81 8.54 23.37
N PHE A 288 14.67 7.75 22.72
CA PHE A 288 14.46 7.25 21.36
C PHE A 288 13.30 6.25 21.23
N TYR A 289 12.75 5.76 22.33
CA TYR A 289 11.60 4.84 22.37
C TYR A 289 10.35 5.47 23.01
N ARG A 290 10.34 6.80 23.19
CA ARG A 290 9.16 7.50 23.72
C ARG A 290 7.98 7.39 22.78
N GLY A 291 6.84 6.96 23.32
CA GLY A 291 5.62 6.73 22.56
C GLY A 291 5.53 5.34 21.93
N TYR A 292 6.48 4.43 22.20
CA TYR A 292 6.46 3.08 21.63
C TYR A 292 5.23 2.29 22.06
N LEU A 293 4.85 2.37 23.35
CA LEU A 293 3.65 1.71 23.85
C LEU A 293 2.35 2.15 23.15
N PRO A 294 1.99 3.46 23.08
CA PRO A 294 0.81 3.88 22.33
C PRO A 294 0.92 3.59 20.83
N ASN A 295 2.13 3.48 20.27
CA ASN A 295 2.32 3.03 18.90
C ASN A 295 1.86 1.58 18.70
N VAL A 296 2.39 0.65 19.49
CA VAL A 296 2.05 -0.78 19.39
C VAL A 296 0.57 -1.02 19.69
N LEU A 297 0.03 -0.37 20.73
CA LEU A 297 -1.40 -0.46 21.06
C LEU A 297 -2.30 0.13 19.96
N GLY A 298 -1.80 1.06 19.15
CA GLY A 298 -2.55 1.66 18.04
C GLY A 298 -2.59 0.81 16.78
N ILE A 299 -1.59 -0.06 16.57
CA ILE A 299 -1.52 -0.94 15.39
C ILE A 299 -2.65 -1.98 15.40
N ILE A 300 -2.93 -2.58 16.56
CA ILE A 300 -3.92 -3.67 16.67
C ILE A 300 -5.34 -3.20 16.29
N PRO A 301 -5.89 -2.10 16.87
CA PRO A 301 -7.21 -1.61 16.47
C PRO A 301 -7.25 -1.11 15.04
N TYR A 302 -6.16 -0.51 14.56
CA TYR A 302 -6.07 -0.06 13.17
C TYR A 302 -6.22 -1.24 12.22
N ALA A 303 -5.36 -2.26 12.34
CA ALA A 303 -5.34 -3.41 11.44
C ALA A 303 -6.63 -4.24 11.56
N GLY A 304 -7.14 -4.44 12.78
CA GLY A 304 -8.37 -5.21 12.99
C GLY A 304 -9.61 -4.54 12.38
N ILE A 305 -9.74 -3.22 12.51
CA ILE A 305 -10.87 -2.48 11.93
C ILE A 305 -10.73 -2.34 10.43
N ASP A 306 -9.52 -2.06 9.94
CA ASP A 306 -9.23 -1.99 8.51
C ASP A 306 -9.61 -3.31 7.82
N LEU A 307 -9.11 -4.45 8.32
CA LEU A 307 -9.45 -5.76 7.77
C LEU A 307 -10.95 -6.06 7.84
N ALA A 308 -11.58 -5.86 9.01
CA ALA A 308 -12.99 -6.16 9.19
C ALA A 308 -13.89 -5.31 8.28
N VAL A 309 -13.61 -4.01 8.17
CA VAL A 309 -14.39 -3.10 7.31
C VAL A 309 -14.15 -3.42 5.84
N TYR A 310 -12.91 -3.69 5.45
CA TYR A 310 -12.56 -4.06 4.09
C TYR A 310 -13.30 -5.33 3.65
N GLU A 311 -13.19 -6.42 4.43
CA GLU A 311 -13.85 -7.68 4.14
C GLU A 311 -15.37 -7.54 4.12
N THR A 312 -15.94 -6.79 5.06
CA THR A 312 -17.39 -6.55 5.10
C THR A 312 -17.86 -5.79 3.86
N LEU A 313 -17.17 -4.72 3.46
CA LEU A 313 -17.54 -3.92 2.30
C LEU A 313 -17.35 -4.70 1.00
N LYS A 314 -16.24 -5.44 0.88
CA LYS A 314 -15.96 -6.29 -0.29
C LYS A 314 -17.01 -7.38 -0.43
N ASN A 315 -17.30 -8.11 0.65
CA ASN A 315 -18.28 -9.18 0.65
C ASN A 315 -19.70 -8.65 0.40
N TRP A 316 -20.04 -7.49 0.95
CA TRP A 316 -21.32 -6.84 0.68
C TRP A 316 -21.46 -6.43 -0.78
N TRP A 317 -20.42 -5.84 -1.38
CA TRP A 317 -20.42 -5.48 -2.80
C TRP A 317 -20.55 -6.73 -3.68
N LEU A 318 -19.76 -7.76 -3.40
CA LEU A 318 -19.85 -9.05 -4.09
C LEU A 318 -21.26 -9.63 -4.01
N GLN A 319 -21.87 -9.73 -2.82
CA GLN A 319 -23.23 -10.27 -2.69
C GLN A 319 -24.30 -9.50 -3.48
N GLN A 320 -24.11 -8.20 -3.66
CA GLN A 320 -25.09 -7.33 -4.32
C GLN A 320 -24.88 -7.23 -5.84
N TYR A 321 -23.64 -7.39 -6.33
CA TYR A 321 -23.26 -7.17 -7.73
C TYR A 321 -22.63 -8.40 -8.42
N SER A 322 -22.47 -9.54 -7.73
CA SER A 322 -21.91 -10.78 -8.28
C SER A 322 -22.75 -11.43 -9.38
N HIS A 323 -23.94 -10.90 -9.68
CA HIS A 323 -24.77 -11.41 -10.77
C HIS A 323 -24.24 -11.03 -12.16
N ASP A 324 -23.45 -9.95 -12.28
CA ASP A 324 -22.95 -9.45 -13.57
C ASP A 324 -21.41 -9.42 -13.66
N SER A 325 -20.66 -9.46 -12.55
CA SER A 325 -19.19 -9.51 -12.52
C SER A 325 -18.67 -10.02 -11.16
N ALA A 326 -17.86 -11.08 -11.17
CA ALA A 326 -17.30 -11.69 -9.95
C ALA A 326 -16.01 -11.02 -9.42
N ASP A 327 -15.43 -10.09 -10.17
CA ASP A 327 -14.25 -9.32 -9.74
C ASP A 327 -14.66 -7.88 -9.36
N PRO A 328 -14.47 -7.44 -8.11
CA PRO A 328 -14.59 -6.04 -7.76
C PRO A 328 -13.53 -5.27 -8.53
N GLY A 329 -13.94 -4.53 -9.56
CA GLY A 329 -12.99 -3.74 -10.35
C GLY A 329 -12.11 -2.85 -9.46
N ILE A 330 -10.92 -2.48 -9.95
CA ILE A 330 -9.87 -1.78 -9.19
C ILE A 330 -10.42 -0.57 -8.42
N LEU A 331 -11.37 0.18 -8.98
CA LEU A 331 -12.02 1.33 -8.32
C LEU A 331 -12.83 0.94 -7.07
N VAL A 332 -13.50 -0.22 -7.10
CA VAL A 332 -14.26 -0.74 -5.95
C VAL A 332 -13.30 -1.18 -4.86
N LEU A 333 -12.25 -1.94 -5.20
CA LEU A 333 -11.22 -2.35 -4.23
C LEU A 333 -10.54 -1.14 -3.59
N LEU A 334 -10.19 -0.13 -4.40
CA LEU A 334 -9.63 1.13 -3.91
C LEU A 334 -10.62 1.88 -3.01
N ALA A 335 -11.91 1.90 -3.33
CA ALA A 335 -12.93 2.51 -2.49
C ALA A 335 -13.09 1.76 -1.16
N CYS A 336 -13.19 0.43 -1.19
CA CYS A 336 -13.24 -0.43 0.00
C CYS A 336 -12.02 -0.20 0.89
N GLY A 337 -10.80 -0.24 0.32
CA GLY A 337 -9.54 0.00 1.03
C GLY A 337 -9.43 1.41 1.60
N THR A 338 -9.88 2.43 0.85
CA THR A 338 -9.85 3.83 1.35
C THR A 338 -10.81 4.03 2.53
N ILE A 339 -12.01 3.45 2.45
CA ILE A 339 -13.01 3.54 3.52
C ILE A 339 -12.54 2.76 4.76
N SER A 340 -12.05 1.54 4.57
CA SER A 340 -11.55 0.70 5.65
C SER A 340 -10.37 1.33 6.38
N SER A 341 -9.39 1.84 5.63
CA SER A 341 -8.21 2.51 6.18
C SER A 341 -8.61 3.79 6.92
N THR A 342 -9.58 4.53 6.39
CA THR A 342 -10.12 5.73 7.06
C THR A 342 -10.79 5.38 8.39
N CYS A 343 -11.60 4.32 8.44
CA CYS A 343 -12.22 3.82 9.67
C CYS A 343 -11.18 3.37 10.70
N GLY A 344 -10.18 2.59 10.27
CA GLY A 344 -9.06 2.15 11.10
C GLY A 344 -8.26 3.34 11.65
N GLN A 345 -8.01 4.35 10.81
CA GLN A 345 -7.35 5.59 11.23
C GLN A 345 -8.16 6.33 12.28
N ILE A 346 -9.47 6.52 12.09
CA ILE A 346 -10.33 7.21 13.05
C ILE A 346 -10.29 6.51 14.41
N ALA A 347 -10.44 5.19 14.44
CA ALA A 347 -10.44 4.43 15.68
C ALA A 347 -9.09 4.46 16.42
N SER A 348 -7.98 4.37 15.69
CA SER A 348 -6.62 4.39 16.25
C SER A 348 -6.05 5.79 16.48
N TYR A 349 -6.70 6.83 15.96
CA TYR A 349 -6.21 8.21 15.99
C TYR A 349 -5.87 8.73 17.39
N PRO A 350 -6.66 8.46 18.45
CA PRO A 350 -6.32 8.89 19.81
C PRO A 350 -4.94 8.39 20.27
N LEU A 351 -4.59 7.14 19.96
CA LEU A 351 -3.29 6.57 20.28
C LEU A 351 -2.18 7.16 19.41
N ALA A 352 -2.47 7.43 18.13
CA ALA A 352 -1.55 8.13 17.24
C ALA A 352 -1.23 9.57 17.72
N LEU A 353 -2.22 10.29 18.26
CA LEU A 353 -2.02 11.61 18.87
C LEU A 353 -1.15 11.50 20.13
N VAL A 354 -1.49 10.59 21.05
CA VAL A 354 -0.74 10.38 22.29
C VAL A 354 0.70 10.02 22.00
N ARG A 355 0.96 9.11 21.04
CA ARG A 355 2.30 8.79 20.52
C ARG A 355 3.05 10.04 20.11
N THR A 356 2.44 10.87 19.24
CA THR A 356 3.11 12.06 18.68
C THR A 356 3.42 13.10 19.76
N ARG A 357 2.50 13.33 20.70
CA ARG A 357 2.74 14.23 21.83
C ARG A 357 3.83 13.71 22.76
N MET A 358 3.87 12.41 23.07
CA MET A 358 4.96 11.81 23.86
C MET A 358 6.32 11.95 23.19
N GLN A 359 6.39 11.76 21.87
CA GLN A 359 7.62 11.98 21.09
C GLN A 359 8.07 13.44 21.08
N ALA A 360 7.13 14.38 21.26
CA ALA A 360 7.38 15.82 21.28
C ALA A 360 7.63 16.42 22.66
N GLN A 361 7.34 15.71 23.77
CA GLN A 361 7.31 16.28 25.13
C GLN A 361 8.57 17.08 25.51
N ALA A 362 9.77 16.56 25.26
CA ALA A 362 11.00 17.30 25.59
C ALA A 362 11.38 18.44 24.62
N SER A 363 10.60 18.67 23.56
CA SER A 363 10.78 19.81 22.66
C SER A 363 10.05 21.04 23.20
N ILE A 364 9.16 20.84 24.18
CA ILE A 364 8.43 21.89 24.89
C ILE A 364 9.22 22.19 26.16
N GLU A 365 9.98 23.28 26.15
CA GLU A 365 10.74 23.74 27.32
C GLU A 365 9.80 24.00 28.51
N GLY A 366 10.12 23.41 29.68
CA GLY A 366 9.38 23.59 30.93
C GLY A 366 8.13 22.71 31.12
N GLY A 367 7.80 21.84 30.17
CA GLY A 367 6.66 20.93 30.30
C GLY A 367 6.97 19.67 31.14
N PRO A 368 6.03 19.18 31.98
CA PRO A 368 6.21 17.92 32.70
C PRO A 368 6.29 16.73 31.72
N GLN A 369 7.21 15.80 31.98
CA GLN A 369 7.30 14.53 31.23
C GLN A 369 6.21 13.58 31.71
N LEU A 370 5.06 13.60 31.05
CA LEU A 370 3.90 12.81 31.43
C LEU A 370 3.98 11.40 30.85
N SER A 371 3.61 10.40 31.67
CA SER A 371 3.35 9.04 31.20
C SER A 371 2.17 9.02 30.22
N MET A 372 2.03 7.92 29.44
CA MET A 372 0.94 7.77 28.47
C MET A 372 -0.45 8.03 29.09
N LEU A 373 -0.74 7.42 30.24
CA LEU A 373 -2.02 7.56 30.93
C LEU A 373 -2.21 8.97 31.50
N ALA A 374 -1.16 9.58 32.05
CA ALA A 374 -1.20 10.94 32.56
C ALA A 374 -1.46 11.93 31.42
N LEU A 375 -0.81 11.74 30.26
CA LEU A 375 -1.03 12.55 29.07
C LEU A 375 -2.44 12.38 28.51
N LEU A 376 -2.96 11.15 28.44
CA LEU A 376 -4.33 10.88 28.01
C LEU A 376 -5.36 11.56 28.93
N ARG A 377 -5.21 11.41 30.25
CA ARG A 377 -6.06 12.11 31.24
C ARG A 377 -5.94 13.62 31.13
N HIS A 378 -4.73 14.14 30.90
CA HIS A 378 -4.51 15.58 30.71
C HIS A 378 -5.24 16.10 29.47
N ILE A 379 -5.16 15.40 28.34
CA ILE A 379 -5.89 15.76 27.11
C ILE A 379 -7.40 15.71 27.36
N LEU A 380 -7.91 14.64 27.98
CA LEU A 380 -9.34 14.48 28.23
C LEU A 380 -9.90 15.56 29.16
N SER A 381 -9.19 15.89 30.23
CA SER A 381 -9.60 16.94 31.18
C SER A 381 -9.50 18.36 30.60
N GLN A 382 -8.39 18.68 29.93
CA GLN A 382 -8.15 20.04 29.42
C GLN A 382 -8.85 20.27 28.08
N GLU A 383 -8.82 19.31 27.17
CA GLU A 383 -9.24 19.48 25.77
C GLU A 383 -10.54 18.74 25.42
N GLY A 384 -10.94 17.76 26.24
CA GLY A 384 -12.09 16.90 25.96
C GLY A 384 -11.82 15.89 24.85
N MET A 385 -12.84 15.10 24.49
CA MET A 385 -12.74 14.05 23.47
C MET A 385 -12.28 14.58 22.10
N ARG A 386 -12.71 15.79 21.72
CA ARG A 386 -12.29 16.43 20.46
C ARG A 386 -10.78 16.73 20.41
N GLY A 387 -10.13 16.87 21.57
CA GLY A 387 -8.68 17.05 21.65
C GLY A 387 -7.90 15.87 21.08
N LEU A 388 -8.45 14.65 21.23
CA LEU A 388 -7.83 13.40 20.74
C LEU A 388 -7.72 13.32 19.22
N TYR A 389 -8.49 14.11 18.48
CA TYR A 389 -8.57 14.10 17.02
C TYR A 389 -7.87 15.29 16.35
N ARG A 390 -7.01 16.02 17.08
CA ARG A 390 -6.29 17.16 16.51
C ARG A 390 -5.32 16.77 15.41
N GLY A 391 -5.28 17.56 14.35
CA GLY A 391 -4.46 17.30 13.16
C GLY A 391 -5.05 16.27 12.19
N ILE A 392 -6.27 15.76 12.44
CA ILE A 392 -6.88 14.75 11.56
C ILE A 392 -7.24 15.33 10.18
N ALA A 393 -7.63 16.61 10.11
CA ALA A 393 -7.94 17.26 8.84
C ALA A 393 -6.72 17.36 7.89
N PRO A 394 -5.54 17.87 8.32
CA PRO A 394 -4.31 17.77 7.53
C PRO A 394 -3.96 16.35 7.13
N ASN A 395 -4.26 15.36 7.99
CA ASN A 395 -4.00 13.96 7.69
C ASN A 395 -4.86 13.41 6.56
N PHE A 396 -6.14 13.78 6.47
CA PHE A 396 -6.99 13.37 5.34
C PHE A 396 -6.69 14.16 4.06
N MET A 397 -6.44 15.47 4.16
CA MET A 397 -6.12 16.31 2.99
C MET A 397 -4.88 15.83 2.23
N LYS A 398 -3.93 15.18 2.90
CA LYS A 398 -2.72 14.67 2.25
C LYS A 398 -2.89 13.32 1.54
N VAL A 399 -3.94 12.55 1.83
CA VAL A 399 -4.07 11.17 1.33
C VAL A 399 -4.17 11.17 -0.19
N ILE A 400 -5.12 11.91 -0.75
CA ILE A 400 -5.36 11.97 -2.20
C ILE A 400 -4.10 12.47 -2.93
N PRO A 401 -3.49 13.62 -2.58
CA PRO A 401 -2.25 14.05 -3.22
C PRO A 401 -1.10 13.05 -3.09
N ALA A 402 -0.95 12.38 -1.93
CA ALA A 402 0.12 11.40 -1.73
C ALA A 402 -0.04 10.21 -2.70
N VAL A 403 -1.26 9.68 -2.82
CA VAL A 403 -1.56 8.55 -3.71
C VAL A 403 -1.37 8.96 -5.17
N SER A 404 -1.94 10.09 -5.60
CA SER A 404 -1.83 10.56 -6.98
C SER A 404 -0.39 10.82 -7.40
N ILE A 405 0.41 11.50 -6.56
CA ILE A 405 1.82 11.77 -6.87
C ILE A 405 2.62 10.47 -6.93
N SER A 406 2.41 9.56 -5.97
CA SER A 406 3.10 8.26 -5.97
C SER A 406 2.81 7.48 -7.24
N TYR A 407 1.54 7.39 -7.65
CA TYR A 407 1.14 6.64 -8.84
C TYR A 407 1.78 7.20 -10.11
N VAL A 408 1.62 8.51 -10.36
CA VAL A 408 2.17 9.17 -11.55
C VAL A 408 3.70 9.04 -11.61
N VAL A 409 4.39 9.24 -10.47
CA VAL A 409 5.85 9.10 -10.43
C VAL A 409 6.27 7.65 -10.60
N TYR A 410 5.54 6.70 -10.04
CA TYR A 410 5.85 5.27 -10.18
C TYR A 410 5.74 4.82 -11.63
N GLU A 411 4.65 5.15 -12.32
CA GLU A 411 4.47 4.80 -13.74
C GLU A 411 5.53 5.46 -14.63
N ASN A 412 5.79 6.76 -14.45
CA ASN A 412 6.84 7.45 -15.20
C ASN A 412 8.23 6.86 -14.94
N MET A 413 8.52 6.46 -13.69
CA MET A 413 9.80 5.84 -13.35
C MET A 413 9.93 4.42 -13.91
N LYS A 414 8.85 3.64 -13.92
CA LYS A 414 8.81 2.33 -14.57
C LYS A 414 9.11 2.46 -16.06
N GLN A 415 8.42 3.38 -16.75
CA GLN A 415 8.67 3.67 -18.16
C GLN A 415 10.13 4.10 -18.40
N ALA A 416 10.65 5.04 -17.60
CA ALA A 416 12.02 5.53 -17.73
C ALA A 416 13.09 4.45 -17.47
N LEU A 417 12.82 3.48 -16.57
CA LEU A 417 13.73 2.37 -16.28
C LEU A 417 13.59 1.20 -17.28
N GLY A 418 12.71 1.32 -18.28
CA GLY A 418 12.41 0.26 -19.23
C GLY A 418 11.75 -0.95 -18.55
N VAL A 419 10.98 -0.71 -17.48
CA VAL A 419 10.03 -1.68 -16.92
C VAL A 419 8.71 -1.41 -17.62
N THR A 420 8.59 -1.85 -18.87
CA THR A 420 7.31 -1.87 -19.57
C THR A 420 6.40 -2.83 -18.81
N SER A 421 5.33 -2.30 -18.21
CA SER A 421 4.09 -3.08 -18.15
C SER A 421 3.71 -3.27 -19.60
N ARG A 422 4.05 -4.43 -20.15
CA ARG A 422 3.36 -4.95 -21.34
C ARG A 422 1.94 -5.33 -20.92
#